data_AF-A0A8T4TW87-F1
#
_entry.id   AF-A0A8T4TW87-F1
#
_cell.length_a   1.000
_cell.length_b   1.000
_cell.length_c   1.000
_cell.angle_alpha   90.00
_cell.angle_beta   90.00
_cell.angle_gamma   90.00
#
_symmetry.space_group_name_H-M   'P 1'
#
loop_
_entity.id
_entity.type
_entity.pdbx_description
1 polymer ?
#
loop_
_entity_poly.entity_id
_entity_poly.type
_entity_poly.pdbx_seq_one_letter_code
_entity_poly.pdbx_strand_id
1 'polypeptide(L)' 'MKKRSFDAQLRKVGNSYVVTIPSKIIKRFKIKEKKFLTVTIEDEE' A
#
# COMPACT_ATOMS: atom_id res chain seq x y z
N MET A 1 -1.95 -18.88 -1.84
CA MET A 1 -1.28 -17.90 -0.94
C MET A 1 -2.27 -16.81 -0.57
N LYS A 2 -2.38 -16.43 0.71
CA LYS A 2 -3.30 -15.37 1.16
C LYS A 2 -2.80 -14.03 0.58
N LYS A 3 -3.44 -13.53 -0.49
CA LYS A 3 -3.11 -12.22 -1.08
C LYS A 3 -3.35 -11.15 -0.01
N ARG A 4 -2.38 -10.27 0.19
CA ARG A 4 -2.44 -9.18 1.18
C ARG A 4 -2.99 -7.93 0.47
N SER A 5 -4.30 -7.82 0.37
CA SER A 5 -4.98 -6.65 -0.21
C SER A 5 -5.46 -5.69 0.88
N PHE A 6 -5.54 -4.41 0.53
CA PHE A 6 -6.21 -3.36 1.29
C PHE A 6 -6.62 -2.25 0.33
N ASP A 7 -7.77 -1.64 0.60
CA ASP A 7 -8.24 -0.50 -0.19
C ASP A 7 -7.49 0.75 0.26
N ALA A 8 -7.10 1.58 -0.72
CA ALA A 8 -6.35 2.78 -0.44
C ALA A 8 -6.68 3.88 -1.44
N GLN A 9 -6.75 5.10 -0.94
CA GLN A 9 -6.96 6.27 -1.78
C GLN A 9 -5.62 6.70 -2.41
N LEU A 10 -5.62 6.83 -3.73
CA LEU A 10 -4.51 7.45 -4.46
C LEU A 10 -4.54 8.97 -4.24
N ARG A 11 -3.41 9.56 -3.88
CA ARG A 11 -3.28 11.02 -3.69
C ARG A 11 -2.12 11.58 -4.47
N LYS A 12 -2.26 12.79 -5.03
CA LYS A 12 -1.18 13.52 -5.67
C LYS A 12 -0.42 14.37 -4.65
N VAL A 13 0.89 14.20 -4.57
CA VAL A 13 1.80 15.00 -3.75
C VAL A 13 2.93 15.48 -4.64
N GLY A 14 2.92 16.78 -4.96
CA GLY A 14 3.83 17.36 -5.95
C GLY A 14 3.67 16.71 -7.33
N ASN A 15 4.77 16.20 -7.88
CA ASN A 15 4.79 15.49 -9.17
C ASN A 15 4.69 13.96 -9.02
N SER A 16 4.23 13.46 -7.88
CA SER A 16 4.13 12.02 -7.62
C SER A 16 2.76 11.65 -7.07
N TYR A 17 2.36 10.40 -7.30
CA TYR A 17 1.20 9.81 -6.65
C TYR A 17 1.66 8.92 -5.50
N VAL A 18 0.94 8.99 -4.39
CA VAL A 18 1.23 8.22 -3.19
C VAL A 18 0.02 7.41 -2.77
N VAL A 19 0.28 6.20 -2.30
CA VAL A 19 -0.70 5.32 -1.66
C VAL A 19 -0.34 5.26 -0.18
N THR A 20 -1.28 5.62 0.68
CA THR A 20 -1.05 5.58 2.13
C THR A 20 -1.37 4.20 2.66
N ILE A 21 -0.38 3.53 3.26
CA ILE A 21 -0.57 2.24 3.94
C ILE A 21 -0.93 2.52 5.39
N PRO A 22 -2.14 2.14 5.87
CA PRO A 22 -2.51 2.34 7.27
C PRO A 22 -1.53 1.62 8.21
N SER A 23 -1.19 2.24 9.34
CA SER A 23 -0.28 1.65 10.33
C SER A 23 -0.77 0.29 10.86
N LYS A 24 -2.09 0.06 10.89
CA LYS A 24 -2.71 -1.22 11.22
C LYS A 24 -2.29 -2.33 10.23
N ILE A 25 -2.18 -2.01 8.95
CA ILE A 25 -1.74 -2.94 7.90
C ILE A 25 -0.25 -3.26 8.05
N ILE A 26 0.59 -2.25 8.29
CA ILE A 26 2.02 -2.42 8.57
C ILE A 26 2.24 -3.37 9.75
N LYS A 27 1.52 -3.13 10.86
CA LYS A 27 1.58 -3.98 12.07
C LYS A 27 1.08 -5.40 11.79
N ARG A 28 -0.09 -5.53 11.16
CA ARG A 28 -0.71 -6.84 10.84
C ARG A 28 0.20 -7.72 9.99
N PHE A 29 0.88 -7.12 9.02
CA PHE A 29 1.75 -7.85 8.08
C PHE A 29 3.23 -7.83 8.47
N LYS A 30 3.57 -7.25 9.63
CA LYS A 30 4.94 -7.14 10.15
C LYS A 30 5.91 -6.58 9.11
N ILE A 31 5.45 -5.57 8.36
CA ILE A 31 6.27 -4.91 7.34
C ILE A 31 7.33 -4.07 8.05
N LYS A 32 8.59 -4.23 7.65
CA LYS A 32 9.71 -3.46 8.20
C LYS A 32 9.94 -2.21 7.35
N GLU A 33 10.27 -1.12 8.02
CA GLU A 33 10.73 0.11 7.36
C GLU A 33 11.98 -0.17 6.51
N LYS A 34 12.19 0.66 5.48
CA LYS A 34 13.34 0.60 4.55
C LYS A 34 13.41 -0.67 3.68
N LYS A 35 12.35 -1.47 3.60
CA LYS A 35 12.24 -2.57 2.65
C LYS A 35 11.44 -2.14 1.42
N PHE A 36 11.86 -2.64 0.25
CA PHE A 36 11.06 -2.55 -0.96
C PHE A 36 9.84 -3.47 -0.86
N LEU A 37 8.70 -2.97 -1.32
CA LEU A 37 7.45 -3.70 -1.40
C LEU A 37 7.08 -3.83 -2.88
N THR A 38 6.77 -5.05 -3.31
CA THR A 38 6.04 -5.26 -4.56
C THR A 38 4.58 -4.95 -4.32
N VAL A 39 4.01 -4.04 -5.11
CA VAL A 39 2.60 -3.63 -5.02
C VAL A 39 1.90 -4.05 -6.30
N THR A 40 0.74 -4.69 -6.17
CA THR A 40 -0.19 -4.95 -7.28
C THR A 40 -1.37 -4.01 -7.12
N ILE A 41 -1.71 -3.28 -8.16
CA ILE A 41 -2.83 -2.33 -8.18
C ILE A 41 -3.90 -2.95 -9.08
N GLU A 42 -5.08 -3.15 -8.51
CA GLU A 42 -6.29 -3.58 -9.21
C GLU A 42 -7.26 -2.40 -9.13
N ASP A 43 -7.82 -1.98 -10.26
CA ASP A 43 -8.80 -0.89 -10.35
C ASP A 43 -10.16 -1.52 -10.64
N GLU A 44 -11.12 -1.31 -9.75
CA GLU A 44 -12.51 -1.74 -9.97
C GLU A 44 -13.23 -0.56 -10.63
N GLU A 45 -13.27 -0.59 -11.96
CA GLU A 45 -14.03 0.36 -12.80
C GLU A 45 -15.55 0.17 -12.64
#